data_AF-A0A6N6SYP7-F1
#
_entry.id   AF-A0A6N6SYP7-F1
#
_cell.length_a   1.000
_cell.length_b   1.000
_cell.length_c   1.000
_cell.angle_alpha   90.00
_cell.angle_beta   90.00
_cell.angle_gamma   90.00
#
_symmetry.space_group_name_H-M   'P 1'
#
loop_
_entity.id
_entity.type
_entity.pdbx_description
1 polymer ?
#
loop_
_entity_poly.entity_id
_entity_poly.type
_entity_poly.pdbx_seq_one_letter_code
_entity_poly.pdbx_strand_id
1 'polypeptide(L)'
;MRRALLLFAALIACFAGPARSQQSGDFAAVAANNEGNLQVRWGRTEAEAKQRAAEACRSVSRTCSSDPAHTNQLDDVFAFMCCNKPHFSCGSPPHESRGMATREARQLMTSRGYSDCTVRAFFSARTGKRQ
;
A
#
# COMPACT_ATOMS: atom_id res chain seq x y z
N MET A 1 -29.93 30.89 50.60
CA MET A 1 -30.46 29.94 49.59
C MET A 1 -30.13 30.48 48.20
N ARG A 2 -29.50 29.65 47.33
CA ARG A 2 -29.65 29.59 45.84
C ARG A 2 -29.33 30.89 45.06
N ARG A 3 -28.43 30.95 44.08
CA ARG A 3 -27.92 29.99 43.07
C ARG A 3 -26.58 30.49 42.53
N ALA A 4 -25.59 29.61 42.46
CA ALA A 4 -24.36 29.80 41.69
C ALA A 4 -24.64 29.50 40.21
N LEU A 5 -24.29 30.43 39.32
CA LEU A 5 -24.42 30.22 37.88
C LEU A 5 -23.07 29.71 37.34
N LEU A 6 -23.10 28.47 36.86
CA LEU A 6 -22.01 27.79 36.15
C LEU A 6 -21.82 28.41 34.77
N LEU A 7 -20.60 28.80 34.42
CA LEU A 7 -20.17 29.06 33.05
C LEU A 7 -19.02 28.11 32.72
N PHE A 8 -19.37 26.95 32.15
CA PHE A 8 -18.45 26.06 31.46
C PHE A 8 -18.28 26.58 30.02
N ALA A 9 -17.19 27.29 29.73
CA ALA A 9 -16.78 27.60 28.37
C ALA A 9 -15.82 26.52 27.88
N ALA A 10 -16.36 25.52 27.17
CA ALA A 10 -15.58 24.51 26.48
C ALA A 10 -15.04 25.07 25.16
N LEU A 11 -13.76 25.47 25.15
CA LEU A 11 -13.01 25.79 23.94
C LEU A 11 -12.51 24.47 23.30
N ILE A 12 -13.30 23.92 22.39
CA ILE A 12 -12.87 22.82 21.51
C ILE A 12 -12.07 23.46 20.36
N ALA A 13 -10.75 23.48 20.51
CA ALA A 13 -9.84 23.82 19.41
C ALA A 13 -9.81 22.64 18.42
N CYS A 14 -10.50 22.81 17.28
CA CYS A 14 -10.38 21.93 16.13
C CYS A 14 -8.93 21.95 15.60
N PHE A 15 -8.15 20.94 15.96
CA PHE A 15 -6.89 20.62 15.28
C PHE A 15 -7.21 19.99 13.91
N ALA A 16 -7.56 20.83 12.93
CA ALA A 16 -7.50 20.45 11.53
C ALA A 16 -6.02 20.43 11.10
N GLY A 17 -5.33 19.33 11.35
CA GLY A 17 -3.99 19.11 10.82
C GLY A 17 -4.02 19.15 9.29
N PRO A 18 -3.04 19.78 8.62
CA PRO A 18 -3.02 19.82 7.16
C PRO A 18 -2.90 18.39 6.64
N ALA A 19 -3.85 17.98 5.80
CA ALA A 19 -3.66 16.83 4.94
C ALA A 19 -2.43 17.15 4.09
N ARG A 20 -1.28 16.50 4.40
CA ARG A 20 -0.09 16.57 3.55
C ARG A 20 -0.53 16.12 2.16
N SER A 21 -0.75 17.09 1.28
CA SER A 21 -0.92 16.89 -0.14
C SER A 21 0.34 16.21 -0.63
N GLN A 22 0.27 14.89 -0.87
CA GLN A 22 1.33 14.10 -1.50
C GLN A 22 1.78 14.83 -2.76
N GLN A 23 3.06 15.18 -2.81
CA GLN A 23 3.59 16.05 -3.86
C GLN A 23 3.72 15.25 -5.15
N SER A 24 3.37 15.87 -6.27
CA SER A 24 3.70 15.39 -7.60
C SER A 24 5.23 15.22 -7.70
N GLY A 25 5.70 13.98 -7.78
CA GLY A 25 7.13 13.62 -7.68
C GLY A 25 7.42 12.50 -6.68
N ASP A 26 6.44 12.12 -5.85
CA ASP A 26 6.59 11.00 -4.92
C ASP A 26 6.44 9.63 -5.63
N PHE A 27 7.33 8.70 -5.30
CA PHE A 27 7.20 7.29 -5.67
C PHE A 27 6.40 6.56 -4.60
N ALA A 28 5.46 5.72 -5.03
CA ALA A 28 4.77 4.75 -4.18
C ALA A 28 5.42 3.38 -4.38
N ALA A 29 5.61 2.61 -3.31
CA ALA A 29 6.13 1.25 -3.38
C ALA A 29 5.43 0.32 -2.39
N VAL A 30 5.37 -0.95 -2.73
CA VAL A 30 4.81 -2.02 -1.89
C VAL A 30 5.67 -3.27 -1.97
N ALA A 31 6.02 -3.83 -0.82
CA ALA A 31 6.68 -5.12 -0.73
C ALA A 31 5.63 -6.18 -0.43
N ALA A 32 5.42 -7.11 -1.37
CA ALA A 32 4.49 -8.22 -1.18
C ALA A 32 5.01 -9.21 -0.13
N ASN A 33 4.10 -9.77 0.66
CA ASN A 33 4.37 -10.88 1.58
C ASN A 33 3.27 -11.93 1.47
N ASN A 34 3.46 -13.06 2.15
CA ASN A 34 2.53 -14.17 2.08
C ASN A 34 1.33 -14.03 3.03
N GLU A 35 1.36 -13.08 3.96
CA GLU A 35 0.33 -12.88 4.99
C GLU A 35 -0.74 -11.86 4.57
N GLY A 36 -0.50 -11.10 3.50
CA GLY A 36 -1.43 -10.11 2.96
C GLY A 36 -1.50 -8.79 3.74
N ASN A 37 -0.60 -8.57 4.69
CA ASN A 37 -0.46 -7.29 5.39
C ASN A 37 0.50 -6.38 4.59
N LEU A 38 0.00 -5.85 3.48
CA LEU A 38 0.75 -4.94 2.61
C LEU A 38 0.61 -3.50 3.06
N GLN A 39 1.72 -2.77 2.99
CA GLN A 39 1.77 -1.35 3.31
C GLN A 39 2.41 -0.61 2.14
N VAL A 40 1.65 0.25 1.49
CA VAL A 40 2.21 1.18 0.51
C VAL A 40 3.02 2.23 1.27
N ARG A 41 4.25 2.47 0.82
CA ARG A 41 5.15 3.47 1.37
C ARG A 41 5.61 4.41 0.27
N TRP A 42 5.91 5.64 0.67
CA TRP A 42 6.31 6.70 -0.26
C TRP A 42 7.71 7.22 0.04
N GLY A 43 8.39 7.62 -1.02
CA GLY A 43 9.69 8.27 -1.00
C GLY A 43 9.78 9.29 -2.13
N ARG A 44 10.73 10.24 -2.00
CA ARG A 44 10.99 11.24 -3.04
C ARG A 44 11.74 10.66 -4.24
N THR A 45 12.32 9.48 -4.06
CA THR A 45 12.98 8.69 -5.10
C THR A 45 12.45 7.27 -5.08
N GLU A 46 12.62 6.55 -6.19
CA GLU A 46 12.30 5.13 -6.30
C GLU A 46 12.99 4.32 -5.19
N ALA A 47 14.30 4.52 -5.02
CA ALA A 47 15.12 3.80 -4.07
C ALA A 47 14.62 4.00 -2.63
N GLU A 48 14.27 5.24 -2.25
CA GLU A 48 13.73 5.55 -0.94
C GLU A 48 12.37 4.88 -0.71
N ALA A 49 11.47 4.92 -1.70
CA ALA A 49 10.17 4.29 -1.61
C ALA A 49 10.30 2.76 -1.43
N LYS A 50 11.13 2.12 -2.26
CA LYS A 50 11.40 0.67 -2.18
C LYS A 50 12.01 0.28 -0.84
N GLN A 51 12.99 1.03 -0.34
CA GLN A 51 13.60 0.78 0.96
C GLN A 51 12.55 0.81 2.08
N ARG A 52 11.75 1.89 2.15
CA ARG A 52 10.71 2.06 3.17
C ARG A 52 9.65 0.95 3.09
N ALA A 53 9.26 0.54 1.88
CA ALA A 53 8.32 -0.55 1.66
C ALA A 53 8.89 -1.89 2.16
N ALA A 54 10.16 -2.18 1.89
CA ALA A 54 10.84 -3.38 2.36
C ALA A 54 10.95 -3.40 3.90
N GLU A 55 11.34 -2.28 4.52
CA GLU A 55 11.42 -2.15 5.98
C GLU A 55 10.05 -2.36 6.64
N ALA A 56 9.01 -1.71 6.12
CA ALA A 56 7.65 -1.84 6.63
C ALA A 56 7.09 -3.26 6.50
N CYS A 57 7.47 -3.99 5.45
CA CYS A 57 7.11 -5.39 5.32
C CYS A 57 7.86 -6.26 6.33
N ARG A 58 9.19 -6.09 6.43
CA ARG A 58 10.05 -6.90 7.31
C ARG A 58 9.73 -6.70 8.78
N SER A 59 9.17 -5.56 9.17
CA SER A 59 8.72 -5.33 10.54
C SER A 59 7.51 -6.19 10.94
N VAL A 60 6.78 -6.76 9.97
CA VAL A 60 5.56 -7.56 10.24
C VAL A 60 5.58 -8.96 9.62
N SER A 61 6.54 -9.26 8.74
CA SER A 61 6.62 -10.53 8.01
C SER A 61 8.05 -10.95 7.71
N ARG A 62 8.27 -12.27 7.61
CA ARG A 62 9.53 -12.88 7.16
C ARG A 62 9.51 -13.29 5.69
N THR A 63 8.36 -13.17 5.02
CA THR A 63 8.14 -13.65 3.64
C THR A 63 8.11 -12.51 2.61
N CYS A 64 8.67 -11.37 2.98
CA CYS A 64 8.72 -10.19 2.12
C CYS A 64 9.49 -10.43 0.83
N SER A 65 8.93 -9.96 -0.27
CA SER A 65 9.61 -9.91 -1.56
C SER A 65 10.92 -9.14 -1.45
N SER A 66 11.96 -9.64 -2.12
CA SER A 66 13.26 -8.98 -2.22
C SER A 66 13.25 -7.77 -3.16
N ASP A 67 12.24 -7.66 -4.04
CA ASP A 67 12.09 -6.58 -5.00
C ASP A 67 10.70 -5.94 -4.88
N PRO A 68 10.57 -4.91 -4.01
CA PRO A 68 9.31 -4.17 -3.86
C PRO A 68 8.86 -3.56 -5.19
N ALA A 69 7.58 -3.74 -5.51
CA ALA A 69 6.97 -3.09 -6.66
C ALA A 69 6.85 -1.59 -6.40
N HIS A 70 6.96 -0.76 -7.44
CA HIS A 70 6.94 0.69 -7.30
C HIS A 70 6.34 1.38 -8.53
N THR A 71 5.88 2.61 -8.35
CA THR A 71 5.40 3.50 -9.43
C THR A 71 5.53 4.96 -9.00
N ASN A 72 5.75 5.86 -9.95
CA ASN A 72 5.62 7.30 -9.76
C ASN A 72 4.25 7.84 -10.24
N GLN A 73 3.40 6.96 -10.81
CA GLN A 73 2.03 7.29 -11.20
C GLN A 73 1.11 7.01 -10.02
N LEU A 74 0.78 8.04 -9.23
CA LEU A 74 -0.02 7.86 -8.01
C LEU A 74 -1.47 7.41 -8.27
N ASP A 75 -1.96 7.55 -9.49
CA ASP A 75 -3.29 7.04 -9.88
C ASP A 75 -3.30 5.53 -10.16
N ASP A 76 -2.14 4.88 -10.16
CA ASP A 76 -2.04 3.43 -10.25
C ASP A 76 -2.68 2.72 -9.05
N VAL A 77 -2.99 1.44 -9.29
CA VAL A 77 -3.39 0.48 -8.28
C VAL A 77 -2.44 -0.70 -8.27
N PHE A 78 -2.01 -1.11 -7.10
CA PHE A 78 -1.25 -2.34 -6.90
C PHE A 78 -2.21 -3.52 -6.78
N ALA A 79 -2.05 -4.55 -7.61
CA ALA A 79 -2.85 -5.77 -7.54
C ALA A 79 -2.14 -6.87 -6.75
N PHE A 80 -2.56 -7.09 -5.50
CA PHE A 80 -1.99 -8.16 -4.68
C PHE A 80 -2.54 -9.51 -5.11
N MET A 81 -1.69 -10.30 -5.77
CA MET A 81 -2.00 -11.62 -6.30
C MET A 81 -1.14 -12.67 -5.62
N CYS A 82 -1.75 -13.77 -5.21
CA CYS A 82 -1.05 -14.92 -4.66
C CYS A 82 -1.33 -16.16 -5.51
N CYS A 83 -0.34 -17.02 -5.64
CA CYS A 83 -0.39 -18.27 -6.38
C CYS A 83 -0.02 -19.43 -5.45
N ASN A 84 -0.62 -20.61 -5.63
CA ASN A 84 -0.37 -21.76 -4.76
C ASN A 84 0.64 -22.77 -5.33
N LYS A 85 0.97 -22.67 -6.63
CA LYS A 85 1.87 -23.60 -7.32
C LYS A 85 3.06 -22.84 -7.94
N PRO A 86 4.29 -23.37 -7.89
CA PRO A 86 4.69 -24.64 -7.25
C PRO A 86 4.70 -24.60 -5.71
N HIS A 87 4.70 -23.40 -5.13
CA HIS A 87 4.51 -23.14 -3.71
C HIS A 87 3.82 -21.79 -3.54
N PHE A 88 3.39 -21.48 -2.31
CA PHE A 88 2.68 -20.24 -2.03
C PHE A 88 3.61 -19.03 -2.19
N SER A 89 3.22 -18.08 -3.05
CA SER A 89 3.97 -16.85 -3.30
C SER A 89 3.05 -15.76 -3.81
N CYS A 90 3.39 -14.50 -3.53
CA CYS A 90 2.58 -13.37 -3.91
C CYS A 90 3.40 -12.27 -4.63
N GLY A 91 2.72 -11.54 -5.52
CA GLY A 91 3.22 -10.38 -6.24
C GLY A 91 2.22 -9.23 -6.18
N SER A 92 2.70 -8.01 -6.44
CA SER A 92 1.85 -6.82 -6.35
C SER A 92 2.25 -5.69 -7.31
N PRO A 93 2.31 -5.91 -8.64
CA PRO A 93 2.65 -4.86 -9.58
C PRO A 93 1.59 -3.74 -9.64
N PRO A 94 1.98 -2.49 -9.89
CA PRO A 94 1.08 -1.38 -10.13
C PRO A 94 0.63 -1.30 -11.59
N HIS A 95 -0.57 -0.76 -11.82
CA HIS A 95 -1.03 -0.28 -13.12
C HIS A 95 -2.19 0.70 -12.97
N GLU A 96 -2.47 1.50 -14.00
CA GLU A 96 -3.55 2.52 -14.05
C GLU A 96 -4.97 2.01 -13.74
N SER A 97 -5.23 0.70 -13.81
CA SER A 97 -6.55 0.12 -13.54
C SER A 97 -6.46 -1.27 -12.91
N ARG A 98 -7.50 -1.68 -12.18
CA ARG A 98 -7.59 -3.01 -11.55
C ARG A 98 -7.46 -4.14 -12.57
N GLY A 99 -8.07 -3.99 -13.74
CA GLY A 99 -8.04 -4.98 -14.81
C GLY A 99 -6.63 -5.16 -15.40
N MET A 100 -5.94 -4.04 -15.69
CA MET A 100 -4.55 -4.09 -16.16
C MET A 100 -3.61 -4.60 -15.07
N ALA A 101 -3.74 -4.11 -13.84
CA ALA A 101 -2.90 -4.56 -12.72
C ALA A 101 -3.08 -6.06 -12.45
N THR A 102 -4.28 -6.60 -12.60
CA THR A 102 -4.54 -8.05 -12.50
C THR A 102 -3.85 -8.83 -13.62
N ARG A 103 -3.93 -8.34 -14.87
CA ARG A 103 -3.25 -8.97 -16.02
C ARG A 103 -1.74 -8.96 -15.82
N GLU A 104 -1.18 -7.83 -15.43
CA GLU A 104 0.25 -7.65 -15.16
C GLU A 104 0.71 -8.55 -14.01
N ALA A 105 -0.05 -8.61 -12.91
CA ALA A 105 0.23 -9.51 -11.79
C ALA A 105 0.22 -10.97 -12.22
N ARG A 106 -0.74 -11.38 -13.05
CA ARG A 106 -0.77 -12.74 -13.59
C ARG A 106 0.43 -13.02 -14.48
N GLN A 107 0.77 -12.10 -15.39
CA GLN A 107 1.92 -12.25 -16.29
C GLN A 107 3.23 -12.32 -15.52
N LEU A 108 3.42 -11.47 -14.50
CA LEU A 108 4.56 -11.48 -13.59
C LEU A 108 4.69 -12.82 -12.86
N MET A 109 3.59 -13.34 -12.32
CA MET A 109 3.63 -14.60 -11.58
C MET A 109 3.86 -15.80 -12.52
N THR A 110 3.21 -15.82 -13.68
CA THR A 110 3.38 -16.89 -14.67
C THR A 110 4.79 -16.88 -15.30
N SER A 111 5.38 -15.71 -15.57
CA SER A 111 6.76 -15.62 -16.08
C SER A 111 7.79 -16.13 -15.06
N ARG A 112 7.45 -16.06 -13.77
CA ARG A 112 8.22 -16.65 -12.66
C ARG A 112 7.88 -18.14 -12.39
N GLY A 113 7.06 -18.76 -13.24
CA GLY A 113 6.70 -20.18 -13.14
C GLY A 113 5.58 -20.50 -12.16
N TYR A 114 4.87 -19.50 -11.64
CA TYR A 114 3.74 -19.72 -10.74
C TYR A 114 2.41 -19.91 -11.49
N SER A 115 1.51 -20.69 -10.89
CA SER A 115 0.16 -20.96 -11.39
C SER A 115 -0.83 -21.12 -10.23
N ASP A 116 -2.12 -21.28 -10.56
CA ASP A 116 -3.22 -21.26 -9.58
C ASP A 116 -3.26 -19.94 -8.79
N CYS A 117 -3.36 -18.84 -9.55
CA CYS A 117 -3.21 -17.47 -9.04
C CYS A 117 -4.55 -16.78 -8.84
N THR A 118 -4.73 -16.18 -7.65
CA THR A 118 -5.93 -15.44 -7.24
C THR A 118 -5.56 -14.03 -6.79
N VAL A 119 -6.31 -13.03 -7.25
CA VAL A 119 -6.22 -11.66 -6.72
C VAL A 119 -6.87 -11.62 -5.34
N ARG A 120 -6.16 -11.08 -4.35
CA ARG A 120 -6.58 -11.02 -2.95
C ARG A 120 -7.06 -9.63 -2.54
N ALA A 121 -6.43 -8.59 -3.10
CA ALA A 121 -6.76 -7.20 -2.81
C ALA A 121 -6.17 -6.25 -3.87
N PHE A 122 -6.67 -5.00 -3.88
CA PHE A 122 -6.08 -3.87 -4.58
C PHE A 122 -5.69 -2.79 -3.60
N PHE A 123 -4.62 -2.05 -3.87
CA PHE A 123 -4.18 -0.93 -3.05
C PHE A 123 -3.94 0.30 -3.92
N SER A 124 -4.46 1.45 -3.52
CA SER A 124 -4.21 2.74 -4.19
C SER A 124 -2.75 3.15 -4.03
N ALA A 125 -2.05 3.48 -5.13
CA ALA A 125 -0.71 4.05 -5.05
C ALA A 125 -0.72 5.43 -4.38
N ARG A 126 -1.77 6.25 -4.63
CA ARG A 126 -1.96 7.54 -3.98
C ARG A 126 -2.18 7.45 -2.48
N THR A 127 -3.07 6.59 -2.01
CA THR A 127 -3.52 6.65 -0.61
C THR A 127 -3.05 5.49 0.25
N GLY A 128 -2.52 4.43 -0.36
CA GLY A 128 -2.18 3.16 0.30
C GLY A 128 -3.38 2.38 0.83
N LYS A 129 -4.60 2.89 0.65
CA LYS A 129 -5.82 2.24 1.11
C LYS A 129 -6.17 1.06 0.20
N ARG A 130 -6.69 0.01 0.83
CA ARG A 130 -7.33 -1.10 0.14
C ARG A 130 -8.55 -0.59 -0.63
N GLN A 131 -8.76 -1.10 -1.84
CA GLN A 131 -9.93 -0.79 -2.66
C GLN A 131 -10.79 -2.02 -3.00
#